data_AF-A0A4V2NLV5-F1
#
_entry.id   AF-A0A4V2NLV5-F1
#
_cell.length_a   1.000
_cell.length_b   1.000
_cell.length_c   1.000
_cell.angle_alpha   90.00
_cell.angle_beta   90.00
_cell.angle_gamma   90.00
#
_symmetry.space_group_name_H-M   'P 1'
#
loop_
_entity.id
_entity.type
_entity.pdbx_description
1 polymer ?
#
loop_
_entity_poly.entity_id
_entity_poly.type
_entity_poly.pdbx_seq_one_letter_code
_entity_poly.pdbx_strand_id
1 'polypeptide(L)'
;MNWADYIILAVLGLSVLIGLWRGLISEVLALAVWVAAFWVAWTFGPSVAGYFEHSIQLPSARILAGYGICFLVVLIAGALLRFLVSKLVEGTGLSGTDRLLGMVFGFARGVLLVTLAVFLLGFTAFTRDPWWRDSVLLPQFKGVAAWLGERVPDSVRHYLNAAPAVLDHLPALPAAVPGASPATGHSTHAAAASTAAPATIY
;
A
#
# COMPACT_ATOMS: atom_id res chain seq x y z
N MET A 1 -18.21 -10.54 -5.74
CA MET A 1 -17.18 -10.19 -4.74
C MET A 1 -15.85 -10.57 -5.34
N ASN A 2 -14.94 -9.61 -5.44
CA ASN A 2 -13.65 -9.76 -6.12
C ASN A 2 -12.52 -10.02 -5.13
N TRP A 3 -11.31 -10.29 -5.63
CA TRP A 3 -10.14 -10.57 -4.80
C TRP A 3 -9.82 -9.44 -3.80
N ALA A 4 -10.12 -8.18 -4.13
CA ALA A 4 -10.01 -7.06 -3.20
C ALA A 4 -10.92 -7.21 -1.97
N ASP A 5 -12.16 -7.68 -2.17
CA ASP A 5 -13.09 -7.92 -1.07
C ASP A 5 -12.55 -9.03 -0.14
N TYR A 6 -11.97 -10.08 -0.72
CA TYR A 6 -11.36 -11.16 0.06
C TYR A 6 -10.14 -10.68 0.87
N ILE A 7 -9.30 -9.79 0.33
CA ILE A 7 -8.19 -9.20 1.08
C ILE A 7 -8.71 -8.34 2.23
N ILE A 8 -9.72 -7.50 1.99
CA ILE A 8 -10.33 -6.67 3.04
C ILE A 8 -10.86 -7.54 4.17
N LEU A 9 -11.62 -8.59 3.84
CA LEU A 9 -12.14 -9.53 4.81
C LEU A 9 -11.03 -10.29 5.55
N ALA A 10 -9.96 -10.68 4.85
CA ALA A 10 -8.82 -11.33 5.46
C ALA A 10 -8.11 -10.42 6.47
N VAL A 11 -7.86 -9.15 6.10
CA VAL A 11 -7.22 -8.16 6.98
C VAL A 11 -8.09 -7.85 8.20
N LEU A 12 -9.40 -7.64 8.00
CA LEU A 12 -10.34 -7.41 9.09
C LEU A 12 -10.43 -8.63 10.01
N GLY A 13 -10.66 -9.82 9.45
CA GLY A 13 -10.76 -11.06 10.20
C GLY A 13 -9.50 -11.37 10.99
N LEU A 14 -8.32 -11.21 10.36
CA LEU A 14 -7.04 -11.39 11.03
C LEU A 14 -6.83 -10.35 12.14
N SER A 15 -7.18 -9.10 11.91
CA SER A 15 -7.01 -8.05 12.92
C SER A 15 -7.92 -8.28 14.14
N VAL A 16 -9.16 -8.70 13.90
CA VAL A 16 -10.13 -9.10 14.93
C VAL A 16 -9.63 -10.33 15.70
N LEU A 17 -9.14 -11.36 15.00
CA LEU A 17 -8.63 -12.58 15.62
C LEU A 17 -7.39 -12.31 16.48
N ILE A 18 -6.45 -11.50 15.98
CA ILE A 18 -5.28 -11.06 16.73
C ILE A 18 -5.71 -10.26 17.96
N GLY A 19 -6.67 -9.35 17.81
CA GLY A 19 -7.22 -8.57 18.92
C GLY A 19 -7.87 -9.44 20.00
N LEU A 20 -8.62 -10.46 19.59
CA LEU A 20 -9.22 -11.44 20.49
C LEU A 20 -8.19 -12.30 21.23
N TRP A 21 -7.11 -12.72 20.54
CA TRP A 21 -6.05 -13.53 21.15
C TRP A 21 -5.13 -12.72 22.08
N ARG A 22 -4.81 -11.48 21.70
CA ARG A 22 -3.91 -10.62 22.48
C ARG A 22 -4.63 -9.88 23.61
N GLY A 23 -5.89 -9.50 23.42
CA GLY A 23 -6.62 -8.64 24.35
C GLY A 23 -6.35 -7.14 24.17
N LEU A 24 -7.26 -6.30 24.68
CA LEU A 24 -7.20 -4.84 24.53
C LEU A 24 -5.94 -4.25 25.17
N ILE A 25 -5.66 -4.62 26.43
CA ILE A 25 -4.56 -4.03 27.21
C ILE A 25 -3.23 -4.25 26.50
N SER A 26 -3.06 -5.47 26.00
CA SER A 26 -1.88 -5.88 25.26
C SER A 26 -1.70 -5.08 23.97
N GLU A 27 -2.79 -4.75 23.29
CA GLU A 27 -2.76 -4.01 22.04
C GLU A 27 -2.55 -2.50 22.25
N VAL A 28 -3.19 -1.93 23.27
CA VAL A 28 -2.99 -0.51 23.67
C VAL A 28 -1.56 -0.29 24.15
N LEU A 29 -1.01 -1.19 24.96
CA LEU A 29 0.39 -1.13 25.38
C LEU A 29 1.34 -1.22 24.20
N ALA A 30 1.07 -2.10 23.23
CA ALA A 30 1.90 -2.19 22.03
C ALA A 30 1.91 -0.86 21.26
N LEU A 31 0.75 -0.22 21.09
CA LEU A 31 0.64 1.07 20.41
C LEU A 31 1.33 2.19 21.20
N ALA A 32 1.15 2.22 22.53
CA ALA A 32 1.81 3.18 23.40
C ALA A 32 3.34 3.04 23.37
N VAL A 33 3.86 1.81 23.38
CA VAL A 33 5.30 1.52 23.27
C VAL A 33 5.85 1.98 21.94
N TRP A 34 5.13 1.76 20.83
CA TRP A 34 5.53 2.27 19.51
C TRP A 34 5.62 3.80 19.47
N VAL A 35 4.61 4.50 20.02
CA VAL A 35 4.61 5.96 20.11
C VAL A 35 5.77 6.46 20.98
N ALA A 36 5.98 5.83 22.15
CA ALA A 36 7.09 6.15 23.04
C ALA A 36 8.45 5.90 22.37
N ALA A 37 8.60 4.81 21.61
CA ALA A 37 9.83 4.49 20.90
C ALA A 37 10.16 5.55 19.85
N PHE A 38 9.18 5.99 19.06
CA PHE A 38 9.38 7.11 18.13
C PHE A 38 9.72 8.41 18.85
N TRP A 39 9.02 8.74 19.92
CA TRP A 39 9.27 9.95 20.70
C TRP A 39 10.69 9.98 21.28
N VAL A 40 11.12 8.88 21.89
CA VAL A 40 12.46 8.74 22.48
C VAL A 40 13.53 8.73 21.39
N ALA A 41 13.32 8.00 20.29
CA ALA A 41 14.26 8.01 19.17
C ALA A 41 14.42 9.41 18.57
N TRP A 42 13.32 10.16 18.41
CA TRP A 42 13.35 11.53 17.93
C TRP A 42 14.12 12.47 18.88
N THR A 43 13.90 12.32 20.19
CA THR A 43 14.47 13.22 21.18
C THR A 43 15.94 12.90 21.50
N PHE A 44 16.28 11.61 21.66
CA PHE A 44 17.58 11.15 22.15
C PHE A 44 18.47 10.56 21.04
N GLY A 45 17.93 10.26 19.87
CA GLY A 45 18.67 9.70 18.74
C GLY A 45 19.92 10.50 18.36
N PRO A 46 19.87 11.85 18.28
CA PRO A 46 21.06 12.66 18.01
C PRO A 46 22.13 12.57 19.10
N SER A 47 21.73 12.59 20.38
CA SER A 47 22.66 12.47 21.50
C SER A 47 23.34 11.09 21.52
N VAL A 48 22.58 10.03 21.24
CA VAL A 48 23.13 8.68 21.16
C VAL A 48 24.05 8.51 19.96
N ALA A 49 23.72 9.12 18.82
CA ALA A 49 24.60 9.16 17.65
C ALA A 49 25.96 9.81 17.95
N GLY A 50 26.01 10.78 18.87
CA GLY A 50 27.25 11.43 19.32
C GLY A 50 28.26 10.48 19.97
N TYR A 51 27.81 9.40 20.63
CA TYR A 51 28.72 8.40 21.20
C TYR A 51 29.43 7.56 20.14
N PHE A 52 28.89 7.50 18.92
CA PHE A 52 29.44 6.72 17.81
C PHE A 52 30.38 7.53 16.90
N GLU A 53 30.70 8.78 17.26
CA GLU A 53 31.56 9.66 16.44
C GLU A 53 32.93 9.06 16.13
N HIS A 54 33.50 8.29 17.07
CA HIS A 54 34.81 7.68 16.92
C HIS A 54 34.79 6.29 16.29
N SER A 55 33.62 5.64 16.22
CA SER A 55 33.47 4.27 15.71
C SER A 55 32.90 4.21 14.30
N ILE A 56 32.07 5.18 13.90
CA ILE A 56 31.40 5.22 12.60
C ILE A 56 31.78 6.50 11.85
N GLN A 57 32.57 6.35 10.79
CA GLN A 57 33.03 7.47 9.97
C GLN A 57 31.91 8.06 9.10
N LEU A 58 30.94 7.23 8.68
CA LEU A 58 29.86 7.68 7.79
C LEU A 58 28.75 8.38 8.60
N PRO A 59 28.50 9.69 8.39
CA PRO A 59 27.58 10.45 9.23
C PRO A 59 26.14 9.95 9.20
N SER A 60 25.66 9.51 8.04
CA SER A 60 24.30 8.97 7.87
C SER A 60 24.10 7.66 8.65
N ALA A 61 25.08 6.76 8.61
CA ALA A 61 25.05 5.50 9.37
C ALA A 61 25.07 5.76 10.88
N ARG A 62 25.81 6.77 11.33
CA ARG A 62 25.89 7.16 12.74
C ARG A 62 24.54 7.64 13.28
N ILE A 63 23.88 8.52 12.54
CA ILE A 63 22.54 9.02 12.89
C ILE A 63 21.56 7.85 12.90
N LEU A 64 21.54 7.03 11.86
CA LEU A 64 20.63 5.88 11.79
C LEU A 64 20.85 4.91 12.96
N ALA A 65 22.11 4.65 13.35
CA ALA A 65 22.45 3.82 14.50
C ALA A 65 21.94 4.43 15.81
N GLY A 66 22.11 5.74 16.03
CA GLY A 66 21.63 6.40 17.24
C GLY A 66 20.11 6.31 17.41
N TYR A 67 19.36 6.66 16.36
CA TYR A 67 17.91 6.53 16.35
C TYR A 67 17.47 5.07 16.47
N GLY A 68 18.10 4.16 15.73
CA GLY A 68 17.79 2.74 15.74
C GLY A 68 18.01 2.09 17.11
N ILE A 69 19.10 2.42 17.80
CA ILE A 69 19.38 1.91 19.15
C ILE A 69 18.37 2.45 20.15
N CYS A 70 18.11 3.76 20.18
CA CYS A 70 17.08 4.35 21.05
C CYS A 70 15.72 3.68 20.84
N PHE A 71 15.33 3.53 19.58
CA PHE A 71 14.06 2.91 19.19
C PHE A 71 13.99 1.45 19.68
N LEU A 72 15.03 0.66 19.40
CA LEU A 72 15.08 -0.75 19.77
C LEU A 72 15.09 -0.95 21.29
N VAL A 73 15.85 -0.15 22.04
CA VAL A 73 15.89 -0.20 23.50
C VAL A 73 14.50 0.03 24.09
N VAL A 74 13.76 1.02 23.60
CA VAL A 74 12.40 1.29 24.08
C VAL A 74 11.44 0.18 23.69
N LEU A 75 11.55 -0.39 22.48
CA LEU A 75 10.73 -1.53 22.08
C LEU A 75 10.98 -2.75 22.98
N ILE A 76 12.25 -3.04 23.31
CA ILE A 76 12.61 -4.15 24.19
C ILE A 76 12.04 -3.90 25.60
N ALA A 77 12.31 -2.73 26.18
CA ALA A 77 11.80 -2.35 27.50
C ALA A 77 10.26 -2.40 27.56
N GLY A 78 9.60 -1.89 26.52
CA GLY A 78 8.15 -1.93 26.38
C GLY A 78 7.59 -3.33 26.20
N ALA A 79 8.30 -4.24 25.52
CA ALA A 79 7.93 -5.64 25.39
C ALA A 79 7.99 -6.36 26.75
N LEU A 80 9.02 -6.09 27.56
CA LEU A 80 9.15 -6.60 28.92
C LEU A 80 8.00 -6.09 29.81
N LEU A 81 7.72 -4.78 29.76
CA LEU A 81 6.61 -4.18 30.50
C LEU A 81 5.27 -4.80 30.10
N ARG A 82 5.03 -4.95 28.79
CA ARG A 82 3.83 -5.57 28.25
C ARG A 82 3.67 -7.02 28.71
N PHE A 83 4.76 -7.80 28.71
CA PHE A 83 4.75 -9.16 29.23
C PHE A 83 4.33 -9.19 30.71
N LEU A 84 4.89 -8.29 31.52
CA LEU A 84 4.59 -8.22 32.95
C LEU A 84 3.11 -7.84 33.20
N VAL A 85 2.61 -6.82 32.50
CA VAL A 85 1.20 -6.41 32.59
C VAL A 85 0.27 -7.53 32.11
N SER A 86 0.62 -8.25 31.04
CA SER A 86 -0.21 -9.35 30.55
C SER A 86 -0.35 -10.45 31.61
N LYS A 87 0.73 -10.75 32.35
CA LYS A 87 0.71 -11.69 33.49
C LYS A 87 -0.15 -11.21 34.66
N LEU A 88 -0.13 -9.92 34.96
CA LEU A 88 -0.98 -9.30 35.99
C LEU A 88 -2.46 -9.44 35.62
N VAL A 89 -2.83 -9.16 34.37
CA VAL A 89 -4.22 -9.24 33.89
C VAL A 89 -4.74 -10.67 33.91
N GLU A 90 -3.92 -11.65 33.51
CA GLU A 90 -4.26 -13.08 33.58
C GLU A 90 -4.69 -13.50 35.00
N GLY A 91 -4.05 -12.94 36.04
CA GLY A 91 -4.38 -13.24 37.44
C GLY A 91 -5.68 -12.62 37.96
N THR A 92 -6.24 -11.61 37.29
CA THR A 92 -7.45 -10.89 37.77
C THR A 92 -8.77 -11.55 37.38
N GLY A 93 -8.75 -12.59 36.52
CA GLY A 93 -9.95 -13.25 36.01
C GLY A 93 -10.74 -12.43 34.97
N LEU A 94 -10.34 -11.18 34.68
CA LEU A 94 -10.98 -10.31 33.68
C LEU A 94 -10.53 -10.58 32.23
N SER A 95 -9.78 -11.67 31.99
CA SER A 95 -9.24 -11.99 30.66
C SER A 95 -10.32 -12.12 29.59
N GLY A 96 -11.53 -12.58 29.94
CA GLY A 96 -12.65 -12.65 28.99
C GLY A 96 -13.06 -11.28 28.43
N THR A 97 -13.29 -10.31 29.32
CA THR A 97 -13.66 -8.94 28.93
C THR A 97 -12.54 -8.24 28.18
N ASP A 98 -11.28 -8.40 28.60
CA ASP A 98 -10.12 -7.84 27.90
C ASP A 98 -10.00 -8.37 26.46
N ARG A 99 -10.26 -9.66 26.25
CA ARG A 99 -10.28 -10.28 24.91
C ARG A 99 -11.44 -9.79 24.04
N LEU A 100 -12.64 -9.62 24.61
CA LEU A 100 -13.78 -9.06 23.89
C LEU A 100 -13.54 -7.61 23.47
N LEU A 101 -13.00 -6.78 24.36
CA LEU A 101 -12.60 -5.42 24.01
C LEU A 101 -11.45 -5.42 22.98
N GLY A 102 -10.54 -6.37 23.08
CA GLY A 102 -9.49 -6.61 22.10
C GLY A 102 -10.03 -6.94 20.71
N MET A 103 -11.14 -7.68 20.62
CA MET A 103 -11.86 -7.93 19.36
C MET A 103 -12.36 -6.63 18.72
N VAL A 104 -13.02 -5.77 19.51
CA VAL A 104 -13.55 -4.48 19.03
C VAL A 104 -12.42 -3.55 18.61
N PHE A 105 -11.34 -3.48 19.39
CA PHE A 105 -10.15 -2.72 19.04
C PHE A 105 -9.48 -3.26 17.78
N GLY A 106 -9.37 -4.59 17.66
CA GLY A 106 -8.85 -5.28 16.48
C GLY A 106 -9.68 -4.98 15.23
N PHE A 107 -11.00 -4.92 15.35
CA PHE A 107 -11.87 -4.47 14.27
C PHE A 107 -11.59 -3.02 13.88
N ALA A 108 -11.57 -2.10 14.84
CA ALA A 108 -11.29 -0.68 14.59
C ALA A 108 -9.93 -0.48 13.92
N ARG A 109 -8.89 -1.19 14.39
CA ARG A 109 -7.56 -1.19 13.76
C ARG A 109 -7.61 -1.74 12.35
N GLY A 110 -8.32 -2.84 12.12
CA GLY A 110 -8.48 -3.43 10.79
C GLY A 110 -9.14 -2.47 9.81
N VAL A 111 -10.21 -1.79 10.24
CA VAL A 111 -10.89 -0.74 9.48
C VAL A 111 -9.93 0.40 9.17
N LEU A 112 -9.13 0.85 10.14
CA LEU A 112 -8.13 1.89 9.93
C LEU A 112 -7.07 1.48 8.91
N LEU A 113 -6.54 0.25 9.01
CA LEU A 113 -5.54 -0.27 8.08
C LEU A 113 -6.09 -0.40 6.66
N VAL A 114 -7.32 -0.91 6.50
CA VAL A 114 -7.98 -1.00 5.19
C VAL A 114 -8.24 0.40 4.63
N THR A 115 -8.76 1.32 5.44
CA THR A 115 -9.00 2.71 5.01
C THR A 115 -7.71 3.37 4.54
N LEU A 116 -6.62 3.21 5.29
CA LEU A 116 -5.31 3.73 4.93
C LEU A 116 -4.80 3.11 3.63
N ALA A 117 -4.93 1.79 3.46
CA ALA A 117 -4.55 1.11 2.22
C ALA A 117 -5.38 1.61 1.02
N VAL A 118 -6.70 1.79 1.17
CA VAL A 118 -7.57 2.35 0.14
C VAL A 118 -7.18 3.79 -0.19
N PHE A 119 -6.86 4.60 0.82
CA PHE A 119 -6.38 5.96 0.63
C PHE A 119 -5.06 5.99 -0.17
N LEU A 120 -4.07 5.17 0.20
CA LEU A 120 -2.79 5.07 -0.52
C LEU A 120 -2.98 4.55 -1.96
N LEU A 121 -3.78 3.50 -2.15
CA LEU A 121 -4.05 2.92 -3.46
C LEU A 121 -4.86 3.88 -4.35
N GLY A 122 -5.66 4.78 -3.76
CA GLY A 122 -6.34 5.87 -4.46
C GLY A 122 -5.38 6.85 -5.15
N PHE A 123 -4.14 6.98 -4.66
CA PHE A 123 -3.09 7.77 -5.33
C PHE A 123 -2.43 7.03 -6.49
N THR A 124 -2.70 5.74 -6.67
CA THR A 124 -2.05 4.91 -7.70
C THR A 124 -2.99 4.66 -8.89
N ALA A 125 -2.42 4.30 -10.05
CA ALA A 125 -3.17 3.95 -11.25
C ALA A 125 -4.09 2.72 -11.10
N PHE A 126 -4.02 2.00 -9.97
CA PHE A 126 -4.89 0.88 -9.62
C PHE A 126 -6.39 1.21 -9.58
N THR A 127 -6.74 2.50 -9.52
CA THR A 127 -8.13 2.97 -9.55
C THR A 127 -8.88 2.61 -10.85
N ARG A 128 -8.16 2.30 -11.93
CA ARG A 128 -8.73 1.97 -13.25
C ARG A 128 -8.96 0.47 -13.46
N ASP A 129 -8.42 -0.38 -12.61
CA ASP A 129 -8.51 -1.82 -12.79
C ASP A 129 -9.89 -2.39 -12.43
N PRO A 130 -10.35 -3.48 -13.10
CA PRO A 130 -11.65 -4.09 -12.85
C PRO A 130 -11.85 -4.50 -11.38
N TRP A 131 -10.79 -4.99 -10.73
CA TRP A 131 -10.83 -5.43 -9.34
C TRP A 131 -11.09 -4.32 -8.33
N TRP A 132 -10.76 -3.07 -8.67
CA TRP A 132 -10.99 -1.89 -7.85
C TRP A 132 -12.38 -1.29 -8.08
N ARG A 133 -12.87 -1.33 -9.34
CA ARG A 133 -14.18 -0.77 -9.71
C ARG A 133 -15.35 -1.63 -9.25
N ASP A 134 -15.21 -2.95 -9.33
CA ASP A 134 -16.29 -3.91 -9.10
C ASP A 134 -16.35 -4.43 -7.64
N SER A 135 -15.51 -3.89 -6.75
CA SER A 135 -15.45 -4.29 -5.34
C SER A 135 -16.64 -3.74 -4.55
N VAL A 136 -17.29 -4.62 -3.79
CA VAL A 136 -18.48 -4.30 -2.98
C VAL A 136 -18.07 -3.63 -1.66
N LEU A 137 -16.89 -3.96 -1.13
CA LEU A 137 -16.40 -3.43 0.14
C LEU A 137 -15.61 -2.13 0.00
N LEU A 138 -15.11 -1.77 -1.19
CA LEU A 138 -14.36 -0.52 -1.36
C LEU A 138 -15.17 0.77 -1.08
N PRO A 139 -16.43 0.94 -1.53
CA PRO A 139 -17.18 2.19 -1.37
C PRO A 139 -17.37 2.66 0.08
N GLN A 140 -17.53 1.74 1.01
CA GLN A 140 -17.73 2.02 2.45
C GLN A 140 -16.47 2.61 3.11
N PHE A 141 -15.26 2.23 2.66
CA PHE A 141 -14.00 2.84 3.13
C PHE A 141 -13.66 4.13 2.37
N LYS A 142 -14.16 4.32 1.14
CA LYS A 142 -13.95 5.55 0.36
C LYS A 142 -14.53 6.77 1.06
N GLY A 143 -15.66 6.66 1.75
CA GLY A 143 -16.24 7.78 2.51
C GLY A 143 -15.34 8.27 3.65
N VAL A 144 -14.76 7.34 4.41
CA VAL A 144 -13.80 7.66 5.49
C VAL A 144 -12.48 8.18 4.92
N ALA A 145 -12.02 7.59 3.80
CA ALA A 145 -10.83 8.05 3.09
C ALA A 145 -11.00 9.46 2.48
N ALA A 146 -12.19 9.79 1.96
CA ALA A 146 -12.51 11.12 1.43
C ALA A 146 -12.48 12.18 2.53
N TRP A 147 -13.09 11.89 3.69
CA TRP A 147 -13.00 12.76 4.86
C TRP A 147 -11.56 12.96 5.34
N LEU A 148 -10.72 11.93 5.25
CA LEU A 148 -9.29 12.06 5.54
C LEU A 148 -8.57 12.92 4.49
N GLY A 149 -8.95 12.79 3.21
CA GLY A 149 -8.47 13.57 2.08
C GLY A 149 -8.82 15.06 2.14
N GLU A 150 -9.96 15.43 2.71
CA GLU A 150 -10.34 16.83 2.94
C GLU A 150 -9.38 17.55 3.90
N ARG A 151 -8.72 16.82 4.80
CA ARG A 151 -7.68 17.37 5.68
C ARG A 151 -6.30 17.46 5.05
N VAL A 152 -6.14 16.97 3.81
CA VAL A 152 -4.88 17.01 3.07
C VAL A 152 -4.76 18.35 2.31
N PRO A 153 -3.58 19.01 2.33
CA PRO A 153 -3.33 20.28 1.64
C PRO A 153 -3.65 20.25 0.13
N ASP A 154 -4.01 21.40 -0.43
CA ASP A 154 -4.47 21.56 -1.83
C ASP A 154 -3.50 21.01 -2.90
N SER A 155 -2.20 20.94 -2.59
CA SER A 155 -1.17 20.38 -3.48
C SER A 155 -1.38 18.90 -3.84
N VAL A 156 -2.04 18.14 -2.97
CA VAL A 156 -2.34 16.72 -3.19
C VAL A 156 -3.67 16.52 -3.92
N ARG A 157 -4.62 17.47 -3.75
CA ARG A 157 -5.94 17.45 -4.38
C ARG A 157 -5.89 17.55 -5.91
N HIS A 158 -4.86 18.19 -6.46
CA HIS A 158 -4.69 18.30 -7.90
C HIS A 158 -4.45 16.92 -8.57
N TYR A 159 -3.75 16.01 -7.90
CA TYR A 159 -3.55 14.64 -8.39
C TYR A 159 -4.79 13.75 -8.26
N LEU A 160 -5.65 14.02 -7.27
CA LEU A 160 -6.94 13.34 -7.08
C LEU A 160 -7.94 13.69 -8.20
N ASN A 161 -7.95 14.94 -8.66
CA ASN A 161 -8.90 15.45 -9.66
C ASN A 161 -8.38 15.41 -11.11
N ALA A 162 -7.07 15.36 -11.35
CA ALA A 162 -6.51 15.32 -12.70
C ALA A 162 -6.72 13.96 -13.41
N ALA A 163 -6.84 12.86 -12.66
CA ALA A 163 -6.95 11.52 -13.23
C ALA A 163 -8.21 11.27 -14.11
N PRO A 164 -9.41 11.78 -13.75
CA PRO A 164 -10.58 11.75 -14.64
C PRO A 164 -10.55 12.84 -15.72
N ALA A 165 -10.18 14.09 -15.37
CA ALA A 165 -10.22 15.21 -16.32
C ALA A 165 -9.26 15.06 -17.51
N VAL A 166 -8.09 14.42 -17.31
CA VAL A 166 -7.12 14.19 -18.40
C VAL A 166 -7.64 13.16 -19.40
N LEU A 167 -8.46 12.18 -18.97
CA LEU A 167 -9.03 11.16 -19.87
C LEU A 167 -10.17 11.69 -20.73
N ASP A 168 -10.98 12.61 -20.20
CA ASP A 168 -12.06 13.27 -20.94
C ASP A 168 -11.54 14.31 -21.94
N HIS A 169 -10.32 14.81 -21.71
CA HIS A 169 -9.62 15.75 -22.60
C HIS A 169 -8.57 15.10 -23.51
N LEU A 170 -8.44 13.76 -23.52
CA LEU A 170 -7.70 13.12 -24.60
C LEU A 170 -8.50 13.33 -25.88
N PRO A 171 -8.00 14.10 -26.87
CA PRO A 171 -8.63 14.10 -28.18
C PRO A 171 -8.65 12.64 -28.63
N ALA A 172 -9.83 12.13 -29.01
CA ALA A 172 -9.95 10.83 -29.64
C ALA A 172 -8.84 10.76 -30.69
N LEU A 173 -7.86 9.87 -30.48
CA LEU A 173 -6.69 9.76 -31.36
C LEU A 173 -7.22 9.82 -32.78
N PRO A 174 -6.78 10.77 -33.62
CA PRO A 174 -7.37 10.95 -34.94
C PRO A 174 -7.34 9.61 -35.65
N ALA A 175 -8.54 9.04 -35.82
CA ALA A 175 -8.71 7.84 -36.60
C ALA A 175 -8.21 8.20 -38.00
N ALA A 176 -7.12 7.54 -38.40
CA ALA A 176 -6.33 7.83 -39.58
C ALA A 176 -5.41 9.05 -39.47
N VAL A 177 -4.11 8.76 -39.49
CA VAL A 177 -3.12 9.67 -40.06
C VAL A 177 -3.58 10.03 -41.49
N PRO A 178 -3.87 11.31 -41.81
CA PRO A 178 -4.18 11.71 -43.17
C PRO A 178 -2.89 11.60 -43.98
N GLY A 179 -2.71 10.50 -44.71
CA GLY A 179 -1.52 10.26 -45.51
C GLY A 179 -1.17 8.79 -45.76
N ALA A 180 -1.82 7.83 -45.10
CA ALA A 180 -1.69 6.43 -45.50
C ALA A 180 -2.54 6.16 -46.76
N SER A 181 -1.94 6.39 -47.93
CA SER A 181 -2.54 6.09 -49.24
C SER A 181 -3.12 4.66 -49.26
N PRO A 182 -4.36 4.48 -49.77
CA PRO A 182 -4.90 3.16 -49.99
C PRO A 182 -4.20 2.56 -51.21
N ALA A 183 -3.36 1.54 -51.02
CA ALA A 183 -2.93 0.69 -52.14
C ALA A 183 -4.12 -0.19 -52.55
N THR A 184 -5.06 0.42 -53.30
CA THR A 184 -6.10 -0.27 -54.06
C THR A 184 -5.45 -1.11 -55.15
N GLY A 185 -5.61 -2.43 -55.10
CA GLY A 185 -5.20 -3.32 -56.17
C GLY A 185 -6.02 -3.11 -57.45
N HIS A 186 -5.46 -3.42 -58.62
CA HIS A 186 -6.17 -3.68 -59.87
C HIS A 186 -5.41 -4.72 -60.74
N SER A 187 -6.08 -5.85 -60.96
CA SER A 187 -6.19 -6.69 -62.17
C SER A 187 -4.97 -7.13 -63.00
N THR A 188 -4.73 -8.44 -62.97
CA THR A 188 -4.71 -9.38 -64.12
C THR A 188 -4.34 -8.85 -65.53
N HIS A 189 -3.25 -9.40 -66.09
CA HIS A 189 -3.17 -9.70 -67.54
C HIS A 189 -2.43 -11.02 -67.79
N ALA A 190 -3.04 -11.86 -68.62
CA ALA A 190 -2.63 -13.21 -68.97
C ALA A 190 -1.60 -13.27 -70.11
N ALA A 191 -0.80 -14.35 -70.11
CA ALA A 191 -0.33 -15.18 -71.23
C ALA A 191 0.30 -14.55 -72.49
N ALA A 192 1.54 -14.94 -72.82
CA ALA A 192 1.89 -15.68 -74.05
C ALA A 192 3.40 -15.97 -74.15
N ALA A 193 3.71 -17.13 -74.72
CA ALA A 193 5.03 -17.75 -74.90
C ALA A 193 5.89 -17.16 -76.03
N SER A 194 7.21 -17.34 -75.97
CA SER A 194 8.09 -17.72 -77.10
C SER A 194 9.53 -17.96 -76.60
N THR A 195 10.03 -19.19 -76.45
CA THR A 195 10.72 -20.08 -77.42
C THR A 195 12.26 -20.03 -77.32
N ALA A 196 12.83 -21.23 -77.14
CA ALA A 196 14.12 -21.75 -77.67
C ALA A 196 15.23 -22.10 -76.64
N ALA A 197 15.42 -23.42 -76.48
CA ALA A 197 16.64 -24.11 -76.03
C ALA A 197 17.77 -24.02 -77.12
N PRO A 198 19.00 -24.56 -76.96
CA PRO A 198 19.33 -25.98 -76.70
C PRO A 198 20.36 -26.20 -75.55
N ALA A 199 20.33 -27.33 -74.80
CA ALA A 199 21.11 -28.59 -74.97
C ALA A 199 22.62 -28.41 -74.67
N THR A 200 23.36 -29.19 -73.85
CA THR A 200 23.52 -30.67 -73.77
C THR A 200 24.52 -30.98 -72.61
N ILE A 201 24.22 -31.89 -71.67
CA ILE A 201 24.85 -33.23 -71.38
C ILE A 201 26.38 -33.17 -71.12
N TYR A 202 26.99 -33.71 -70.05
CA TYR A 202 26.84 -34.98 -69.29
C TYR A 202 27.04 -34.78 -67.79
#